data_AF-A0A075WC94-F1
#
_entry.id   AF-A0A075WC94-F1
#
_cell.length_a   1.000
_cell.length_b   1.000
_cell.length_c   1.000
_cell.angle_alpha   90.00
_cell.angle_beta   90.00
_cell.angle_gamma   90.00
#
_symmetry.space_group_name_H-M   'P 1'
#
loop_
_entity.id
_entity.type
_entity.pdbx_description
1 polymer ?
#
loop_
_entity_poly.entity_id
_entity_poly.type
_entity_poly.pdbx_seq_one_letter_code
_entity_poly.pdbx_strand_id
1 'polypeptide(L)'
;MRCPECSTEGWRVLPLTVGAHVKEGLWSKIKGDFYFCSLESCEVVYFNEQTVFRKGELKTRVGVKEREEPKPVCYCNRVTEKMLLEAAEKFGKEKAVEITGAGKGKWCVVTNPSGRCCHWHLERLGFPVGGEKKAAKRVEIKLDGLTCMGCVSAVKAALEEAGANVVEIGLDRAVVEVDEEAELQKLVEAVEGAGYSARLEKR
;
A
#
# COMPACT_ATOMS: atom_id res chain seq x y z
N MET A 1 16.20 -18.89 5.37
CA MET A 1 16.30 -20.37 5.30
C MET A 1 15.56 -20.84 4.05
N ARG A 2 16.06 -21.89 3.36
CA ARG A 2 15.39 -22.41 2.15
C ARG A 2 14.41 -23.53 2.52
N CYS A 3 13.25 -23.54 1.87
CA CYS A 3 12.22 -24.55 2.08
C CYS A 3 12.80 -25.94 1.75
N PRO A 4 12.61 -26.96 2.62
CA PRO A 4 13.18 -28.28 2.42
C PRO A 4 12.58 -29.03 1.23
N GLU A 5 11.42 -28.62 0.72
CA GLU A 5 10.77 -29.27 -0.42
C GLU A 5 11.02 -28.54 -1.75
N CYS A 6 10.80 -27.23 -1.80
CA CYS A 6 10.89 -26.47 -3.05
C CYS A 6 12.13 -25.58 -3.17
N SER A 7 13.00 -25.54 -2.15
CA SER A 7 14.20 -24.70 -2.10
C SER A 7 13.97 -23.18 -2.21
N THR A 8 12.72 -22.71 -2.28
CA THR A 8 12.38 -21.28 -2.21
C THR A 8 12.84 -20.72 -0.87
N GLU A 9 13.45 -19.54 -0.89
CA GLU A 9 13.78 -18.84 0.34
C GLU A 9 12.50 -18.42 1.08
N GLY A 10 12.36 -18.88 2.32
CA GLY A 10 11.28 -18.45 3.20
C GLY A 10 11.72 -17.28 4.08
N TRP A 11 10.76 -16.45 4.48
CA TRP A 11 10.99 -15.39 5.46
C TRP A 11 10.57 -15.84 6.86
N ARG A 12 11.25 -15.31 7.87
CA ARG A 12 11.02 -15.66 9.28
C ARG A 12 9.61 -15.27 9.73
N VAL A 13 8.97 -16.13 10.51
CA VAL A 13 7.69 -15.91 11.20
C VAL A 13 7.78 -16.35 12.66
N LEU A 14 7.10 -15.60 13.54
CA LEU A 14 7.13 -15.81 14.98
C LEU A 14 6.25 -17.01 15.41
N PRO A 15 6.53 -17.66 16.54
CA PRO A 15 5.65 -18.65 17.15
C PRO A 15 4.20 -18.18 17.28
N LEU A 16 4.00 -16.89 17.58
CA LEU A 16 2.69 -16.24 17.64
C LEU A 16 1.89 -16.40 16.34
N THR A 17 2.52 -16.10 15.19
CA THR A 17 1.90 -16.26 13.87
C THR A 17 1.61 -17.73 13.60
N VAL A 18 2.56 -18.62 13.85
CA VAL A 18 2.40 -20.05 13.59
C VAL A 18 1.24 -20.62 14.43
N GLY A 19 1.16 -20.30 15.71
CA GLY A 19 0.10 -20.76 16.61
C GLY A 19 -1.30 -20.23 16.25
N ALA A 20 -1.39 -19.04 15.68
CA ALA A 20 -2.64 -18.48 15.19
C ALA A 20 -3.22 -19.26 13.98
N HIS A 21 -2.38 -19.98 13.23
CA HIS A 21 -2.77 -20.58 11.95
C HIS A 21 -2.66 -22.11 11.89
N VAL A 22 -1.82 -22.71 12.73
CA VAL A 22 -1.70 -24.17 12.85
C VAL A 22 -2.81 -24.73 13.74
N LYS A 23 -3.28 -25.95 13.43
CA LYS A 23 -4.24 -26.69 14.27
C LYS A 23 -3.69 -26.83 15.69
N GLU A 24 -4.54 -26.59 16.68
CA GLU A 24 -4.18 -26.49 18.10
C GLU A 24 -3.50 -27.77 18.63
N GLY A 25 -3.92 -28.94 18.14
CA GLY A 25 -3.30 -30.23 18.49
C GLY A 25 -1.83 -30.37 18.09
N LEU A 26 -1.29 -29.45 17.29
CA LEU A 26 0.11 -29.42 16.86
C LEU A 26 0.95 -28.36 17.57
N TRP A 27 0.39 -27.59 18.51
CA TRP A 27 1.10 -26.49 19.19
C TRP A 27 2.36 -26.93 19.94
N SER A 28 2.40 -28.16 20.47
CA SER A 28 3.58 -28.71 21.15
C SER A 28 4.83 -28.82 20.26
N LYS A 29 4.63 -28.78 18.92
CA LYS A 29 5.71 -28.78 17.93
C LYS A 29 6.26 -27.37 17.63
N ILE A 30 5.63 -26.30 18.14
CA ILE A 30 6.06 -24.91 17.95
C ILE A 30 7.06 -24.54 19.07
N LYS A 31 8.35 -24.80 18.83
CA LYS A 31 9.43 -24.62 19.82
C LYS A 31 10.35 -23.41 19.57
N GLY A 32 10.03 -22.60 18.58
CA GLY A 32 10.84 -21.46 18.15
C GLY A 32 10.30 -20.85 16.86
N ASP A 33 11.11 -20.01 16.24
CA ASP A 33 10.77 -19.39 14.96
C ASP A 33 10.65 -20.41 13.83
N PHE A 34 9.84 -20.03 12.84
CA PHE A 34 9.69 -20.77 11.58
C PHE A 34 9.98 -19.84 10.40
N TYR A 35 9.97 -20.41 9.20
CA TYR A 35 10.00 -19.69 7.94
C TYR A 35 8.76 -20.01 7.12
N PHE A 36 8.17 -19.00 6.48
CA PHE A 36 7.02 -19.15 5.61
C PHE A 36 7.45 -19.42 4.17
N CYS A 37 6.94 -20.50 3.56
CA CYS A 37 7.13 -20.80 2.15
C CYS A 37 6.02 -20.16 1.33
N SER A 38 6.34 -19.21 0.45
CA SER A 38 5.37 -18.47 -0.35
C SER A 38 5.08 -19.04 -1.74
N LEU A 39 5.76 -20.12 -2.15
CA LEU A 39 5.61 -20.70 -3.48
C LEU A 39 4.25 -21.40 -3.63
N GLU A 40 3.47 -21.02 -4.64
CA GLU A 40 2.08 -21.46 -4.84
C GLU A 40 1.93 -22.97 -4.92
N SER A 41 2.86 -23.62 -5.63
CA SER A 41 2.83 -25.06 -5.91
C SER A 41 3.31 -25.94 -4.75
N CYS A 42 3.94 -25.37 -3.71
CA CYS A 42 4.52 -26.14 -2.61
C CYS A 42 3.55 -26.30 -1.45
N GLU A 43 3.34 -27.53 -0.98
CA GLU A 43 2.45 -27.82 0.15
C GLU A 43 2.97 -27.32 1.49
N VAL A 44 4.29 -27.11 1.63
CA VAL A 44 4.89 -26.52 2.83
C VAL A 44 4.36 -25.11 3.03
N VAL A 45 3.92 -24.81 4.25
CA VAL A 45 3.58 -23.46 4.69
C VAL A 45 4.64 -22.93 5.64
N TYR A 46 4.92 -23.67 6.73
CA TYR A 46 5.94 -23.29 7.71
C TYR A 46 7.02 -24.35 7.80
N PHE A 47 8.28 -23.94 7.95
CA PHE A 47 9.38 -24.87 8.15
C PHE A 47 10.49 -24.26 9.02
N ASN A 48 11.19 -25.10 9.76
CA ASN A 48 12.48 -24.81 10.36
C ASN A 48 13.34 -26.09 10.34
N GLU A 49 14.41 -26.13 11.12
CA GLU A 49 15.32 -27.29 11.16
C GLU A 49 14.66 -28.54 11.77
N GLN A 50 13.63 -28.39 12.62
CA GLN A 50 13.04 -29.48 13.38
C GLN A 50 11.67 -29.93 12.84
N THR A 51 10.88 -28.99 12.32
CA THR A 51 9.46 -29.19 12.03
C THR A 51 9.07 -28.54 10.70
N VAL A 52 8.22 -29.24 9.95
CA VAL A 52 7.55 -28.72 8.75
C VAL A 52 6.04 -28.85 8.95
N PHE A 53 5.30 -27.77 8.69
CA PHE A 53 3.84 -27.76 8.63
C PHE A 53 3.37 -27.52 7.19
N ARG A 54 2.55 -28.43 6.68
CA ARG A 54 1.94 -28.35 5.35
C ARG A 54 0.55 -27.76 5.40
N LYS A 55 -0.02 -27.41 4.24
CA LYS A 55 -1.37 -26.86 4.08
C LYS A 55 -2.42 -27.57 4.95
N GLY A 56 -2.43 -28.91 4.93
CA GLY A 56 -3.41 -29.72 5.67
C GLY A 56 -3.30 -29.67 7.19
N GLU A 57 -2.20 -29.14 7.74
CA GLU A 57 -1.96 -29.00 9.18
C GLU A 57 -2.36 -27.62 9.73
N LEU A 58 -2.74 -26.70 8.85
CA LEU A 58 -3.26 -25.39 9.22
C LEU A 58 -4.78 -25.43 9.36
N LYS A 59 -5.30 -24.59 10.24
CA LYS A 59 -6.73 -24.26 10.35
C LYS A 59 -7.13 -23.05 9.49
N THR A 60 -6.13 -22.29 9.02
CA THR A 60 -6.32 -21.14 8.13
C THR A 60 -5.98 -21.51 6.68
N ARG A 61 -6.87 -21.19 5.72
CA ARG A 61 -6.57 -21.26 4.28
C ARG A 61 -5.50 -20.23 3.90
N VAL A 62 -4.47 -20.66 3.18
CA VAL A 62 -3.34 -19.80 2.79
C VAL A 62 -3.51 -19.40 1.34
N GLY A 63 -3.91 -18.15 1.06
CA GLY A 63 -4.41 -17.74 -0.25
C GLY A 63 -3.53 -18.13 -1.44
N VAL A 64 -2.23 -17.83 -1.38
CA VAL A 64 -1.27 -18.20 -2.45
C VAL A 64 -1.15 -19.70 -2.69
N LYS A 65 -1.59 -20.53 -1.75
CA LYS A 65 -1.54 -21.99 -1.85
C LYS A 65 -2.85 -22.58 -2.36
N GLU A 66 -3.93 -21.81 -2.43
CA GLU A 66 -5.25 -22.31 -2.83
C GLU A 66 -5.47 -22.19 -4.33
N ARG A 67 -6.06 -23.23 -4.94
CA ARG A 67 -6.42 -23.23 -6.37
C ARG A 67 -7.86 -22.76 -6.58
N GLU A 68 -8.73 -23.03 -5.62
CA GLU A 68 -10.14 -22.69 -5.60
C GLU A 68 -10.52 -21.70 -4.49
N GLU A 69 -11.63 -20.97 -4.70
CA GLU A 69 -12.18 -20.06 -3.71
C GLU A 69 -12.64 -20.80 -2.42
N PRO A 70 -12.55 -20.16 -1.23
CA PRO A 70 -12.04 -18.81 -1.02
C PRO A 70 -10.51 -18.75 -1.08
N LYS A 71 -9.97 -17.72 -1.77
CA LYS A 71 -8.53 -17.40 -1.83
C LYS A 71 -8.23 -16.10 -1.06
N PRO A 72 -7.92 -16.16 0.25
CA PRO A 72 -7.75 -14.94 1.04
C PRO A 72 -6.49 -14.16 0.68
N VAL A 73 -6.61 -12.84 0.52
CA VAL A 73 -5.49 -11.92 0.27
C VAL A 73 -5.22 -11.05 1.49
N CYS A 74 -6.21 -10.25 1.92
CA CYS A 74 -6.10 -9.42 3.12
C CYS A 74 -6.88 -10.04 4.29
N TYR A 75 -6.16 -10.68 5.21
CA TYR A 75 -6.78 -11.37 6.34
C TYR A 75 -7.40 -10.44 7.38
N CYS A 76 -6.81 -9.26 7.63
CA CYS A 76 -7.40 -8.30 8.58
C CYS A 76 -8.80 -7.85 8.15
N ASN A 77 -8.95 -7.59 6.85
CA ASN A 77 -10.16 -7.01 6.27
C ASN A 77 -11.01 -8.01 5.48
N ARG A 78 -10.68 -9.31 5.58
CA ARG A 78 -11.41 -10.43 4.96
C ARG A 78 -11.61 -10.26 3.45
N VAL A 79 -10.57 -9.83 2.75
CA VAL A 79 -10.59 -9.63 1.29
C VAL A 79 -10.05 -10.88 0.60
N THR A 80 -10.79 -11.41 -0.38
CA THR A 80 -10.35 -12.51 -1.25
C THR A 80 -9.84 -12.02 -2.60
N GLU A 81 -9.15 -12.90 -3.33
CA GLU A 81 -8.71 -12.65 -4.71
C GLU A 81 -9.90 -12.32 -5.61
N LYS A 82 -11.00 -13.10 -5.53
CA LYS A 82 -12.25 -12.81 -6.23
C LYS A 82 -12.76 -11.38 -5.99
N MET A 83 -12.82 -10.93 -4.73
CA MET A 83 -13.30 -9.56 -4.43
C MET A 83 -12.43 -8.48 -5.08
N LEU A 84 -11.11 -8.68 -5.11
CA LEU A 84 -10.17 -7.76 -5.75
C LEU A 84 -10.34 -7.73 -7.26
N LEU A 85 -10.48 -8.90 -7.89
CA LEU A 85 -10.67 -9.02 -9.35
C LEU A 85 -12.01 -8.41 -9.79
N GLU A 86 -13.11 -8.74 -9.10
CA GLU A 86 -14.44 -8.19 -9.40
C GLU A 86 -14.51 -6.66 -9.23
N ALA A 87 -13.78 -6.11 -8.24
CA ALA A 87 -13.66 -4.66 -8.08
C ALA A 87 -12.76 -4.04 -9.14
N ALA A 88 -11.68 -4.72 -9.54
CA ALA A 88 -10.75 -4.23 -10.57
C ALA A 88 -11.40 -4.18 -11.95
N GLU A 89 -12.25 -5.14 -12.29
CA GLU A 89 -13.03 -5.13 -13.53
C GLU A 89 -13.94 -3.90 -13.64
N LYS A 90 -14.42 -3.37 -12.51
CA LYS A 90 -15.35 -2.23 -12.46
C LYS A 90 -14.66 -0.88 -12.31
N PHE A 91 -13.57 -0.83 -11.55
CA PHE A 91 -12.98 0.44 -11.09
C PHE A 91 -11.48 0.57 -11.34
N GLY A 92 -10.84 -0.44 -11.92
CA GLY A 92 -9.39 -0.54 -12.02
C GLY A 92 -8.73 -1.04 -10.74
N LYS A 93 -7.50 -1.56 -10.86
CA LYS A 93 -6.79 -2.23 -9.75
C LYS A 93 -6.48 -1.32 -8.58
N GLU A 94 -6.12 -0.05 -8.83
CA GLU A 94 -5.85 0.93 -7.77
C GLU A 94 -7.09 1.15 -6.89
N LYS A 95 -8.23 1.45 -7.53
CA LYS A 95 -9.47 1.70 -6.81
C LYS A 95 -10.03 0.43 -6.16
N ALA A 96 -9.76 -0.75 -6.73
CA ALA A 96 -10.12 -2.02 -6.11
C ALA A 96 -9.46 -2.22 -4.74
N VAL A 97 -8.17 -1.87 -4.59
CA VAL A 97 -7.48 -1.94 -3.29
C VAL A 97 -8.10 -0.96 -2.29
N GLU A 98 -8.44 0.25 -2.74
CA GLU A 98 -9.10 1.27 -1.91
C GLU A 98 -10.48 0.80 -1.42
N ILE A 99 -11.35 0.38 -2.35
CA ILE A 99 -12.74 -0.03 -2.07
C ILE A 99 -12.79 -1.28 -1.19
N THR A 100 -11.94 -2.27 -1.46
CA THR A 100 -11.90 -3.49 -0.63
C THR A 100 -11.26 -3.26 0.74
N GLY A 101 -10.54 -2.14 0.91
CA GLY A 101 -9.77 -1.86 2.11
C GLY A 101 -8.57 -2.79 2.31
N ALA A 102 -8.14 -3.53 1.28
CA ALA A 102 -6.99 -4.42 1.40
C ALA A 102 -5.72 -3.63 1.80
N GLY A 103 -4.95 -4.16 2.75
CA GLY A 103 -3.72 -3.50 3.26
C GLY A 103 -3.93 -2.43 4.34
N LYS A 104 -5.18 -2.07 4.69
CA LYS A 104 -5.45 -1.04 5.73
C LYS A 104 -5.43 -1.56 7.17
N GLY A 105 -5.30 -2.88 7.37
CA GLY A 105 -5.25 -3.50 8.70
C GLY A 105 -3.89 -3.39 9.38
N LYS A 106 -3.86 -3.55 10.72
CA LYS A 106 -2.64 -3.45 11.55
C LYS A 106 -2.25 -4.72 12.30
N TRP A 107 -3.09 -5.75 12.27
CA TRP A 107 -2.91 -7.00 13.04
C TRP A 107 -2.30 -8.12 12.20
N CYS A 108 -1.56 -7.78 11.15
CA CYS A 108 -1.10 -8.73 10.14
C CYS A 108 -0.21 -9.84 10.72
N VAL A 109 0.56 -9.55 11.77
CA VAL A 109 1.41 -10.54 12.45
C VAL A 109 0.61 -11.71 13.05
N VAL A 110 -0.66 -11.49 13.38
CA VAL A 110 -1.56 -12.51 13.95
C VAL A 110 -2.55 -13.04 12.91
N THR A 111 -3.12 -12.16 12.08
CA THR A 111 -4.21 -12.55 11.18
C THR A 111 -3.72 -13.17 9.87
N ASN A 112 -2.51 -12.83 9.41
CA ASN A 112 -1.99 -13.27 8.12
C ASN A 112 -0.98 -14.43 8.32
N PRO A 113 -1.16 -15.60 7.67
CA PRO A 113 -0.23 -16.72 7.75
C PRO A 113 1.22 -16.37 7.38
N SER A 114 1.42 -15.35 6.56
CA SER A 114 2.78 -14.88 6.28
C SER A 114 3.46 -14.16 7.44
N GLY A 115 2.72 -13.78 8.50
CA GLY A 115 3.21 -12.88 9.56
C GLY A 115 3.52 -11.45 9.08
N ARG A 116 3.18 -11.11 7.83
CA ARG A 116 3.47 -9.82 7.17
C ARG A 116 2.18 -9.15 6.68
N CYS A 117 2.25 -7.85 6.40
CA CYS A 117 1.16 -7.17 5.68
C CYS A 117 0.90 -7.85 4.33
N CYS A 118 -0.35 -7.88 3.86
CA CYS A 118 -0.75 -8.50 2.60
C CYS A 118 -0.23 -7.79 1.34
N HIS A 119 0.54 -6.71 1.47
CA HIS A 119 1.12 -5.97 0.34
C HIS A 119 1.90 -6.88 -0.61
N TRP A 120 2.72 -7.80 -0.09
CA TRP A 120 3.48 -8.75 -0.92
C TRP A 120 2.60 -9.63 -1.81
N HIS A 121 1.38 -9.97 -1.36
CA HIS A 121 0.44 -10.79 -2.12
C HIS A 121 -0.33 -9.91 -3.13
N LEU A 122 -0.69 -8.69 -2.74
CA LEU A 122 -1.29 -7.70 -3.64
C LEU A 122 -0.34 -7.36 -4.80
N GLU A 123 0.93 -7.05 -4.52
CA GLU A 123 1.97 -6.81 -5.54
C GLU A 123 2.12 -7.99 -6.49
N ARG A 124 2.13 -9.23 -5.95
CA ARG A 124 2.21 -10.44 -6.77
C ARG A 124 1.02 -10.60 -7.71
N LEU A 125 -0.18 -10.21 -7.30
CA LEU A 125 -1.39 -10.19 -8.12
C LEU A 125 -1.46 -8.95 -9.05
N GLY A 126 -0.43 -8.10 -9.01
CA GLY A 126 -0.34 -6.86 -9.78
C GLY A 126 -1.30 -5.78 -9.30
N PHE A 127 -1.72 -5.80 -8.03
CA PHE A 127 -2.48 -4.74 -7.39
C PHE A 127 -1.50 -3.79 -6.68
N PRO A 128 -1.48 -2.50 -7.05
CA PRO A 128 -0.56 -1.53 -6.44
C PRO A 128 -0.91 -1.34 -4.96
N VAL A 129 0.10 -1.32 -4.10
CA VAL A 129 -0.03 -1.21 -2.64
C VAL A 129 1.05 -0.31 -2.08
N GLY A 130 0.63 0.54 -1.15
CA GLY A 130 1.39 1.74 -0.86
C GLY A 130 1.18 2.71 -2.01
N GLY A 131 0.67 3.89 -1.69
CA GLY A 131 1.01 5.01 -2.54
C GLY A 131 2.52 5.11 -2.46
N GLU A 132 3.23 4.71 -3.52
CA GLU A 132 4.13 5.71 -4.06
C GLU A 132 3.25 6.94 -4.24
N LYS A 133 3.33 7.87 -3.29
CA LYS A 133 3.12 9.25 -3.69
C LYS A 133 4.09 9.40 -4.84
N LYS A 134 3.59 9.38 -6.09
CA LYS A 134 4.38 9.75 -7.26
C LYS A 134 5.17 10.98 -6.85
N ALA A 135 6.48 10.97 -7.11
CA ALA A 135 7.39 12.00 -6.63
C ALA A 135 6.75 13.38 -6.86
N ALA A 136 6.33 14.03 -5.78
CA ALA A 136 5.65 15.31 -5.91
C ALA A 136 6.65 16.26 -6.57
N LYS A 137 6.28 16.80 -7.73
CA LYS A 137 7.09 17.78 -8.43
C LYS A 137 7.01 19.07 -7.62
N ARG A 138 8.16 19.54 -7.15
CA ARG A 138 8.28 20.83 -6.48
C ARG A 138 8.37 21.93 -7.53
N VAL A 139 7.45 22.88 -7.47
CA VAL A 139 7.30 23.96 -8.45
C VAL A 139 7.36 25.29 -7.72
N GLU A 140 8.13 26.23 -8.26
CA GLU A 140 8.19 27.61 -7.78
C GLU A 140 7.36 28.49 -8.72
N ILE A 141 6.48 29.28 -8.13
CA ILE A 141 5.57 30.20 -8.80
C ILE A 141 5.95 31.60 -8.36
N LYS A 142 6.36 32.46 -9.30
CA LYS A 142 6.49 33.90 -9.05
C LYS A 142 5.11 34.51 -8.96
N LEU A 143 4.92 35.36 -7.96
CA LEU A 143 3.68 36.07 -7.68
C LEU A 143 3.90 37.57 -7.81
N ASP A 144 2.95 38.26 -8.42
CA ASP A 144 2.93 39.70 -8.57
C ASP A 144 1.56 40.25 -8.12
N GLY A 145 1.55 41.40 -7.43
CA GLY A 145 0.33 42.10 -6.99
C GLY A 145 -0.10 41.86 -5.54
N LEU A 146 0.60 40.99 -4.78
CA LEU A 146 0.32 40.80 -3.35
C LEU A 146 1.00 41.92 -2.54
N THR A 147 0.24 42.57 -1.66
CA THR A 147 0.75 43.68 -0.82
C THR A 147 0.52 43.49 0.68
N CYS A 148 -0.24 42.46 1.08
CA CYS A 148 -0.50 42.15 2.47
C CYS A 148 -0.68 40.63 2.71
N MET A 149 -0.69 40.23 3.98
CA MET A 149 -0.89 38.82 4.36
C MET A 149 -2.29 38.27 4.02
N GLY A 150 -3.27 39.15 3.82
CA GLY A 150 -4.60 38.77 3.31
C GLY A 150 -4.52 38.27 1.87
N CYS A 151 -3.75 38.93 1.01
CA CYS A 151 -3.49 38.49 -0.36
C CYS A 151 -2.77 37.13 -0.38
N VAL A 152 -1.78 36.94 0.49
CA VAL A 152 -1.07 35.66 0.67
C VAL A 152 -2.04 34.53 1.01
N SER A 153 -2.99 34.79 1.91
CA SER A 153 -3.99 33.80 2.33
C SER A 153 -4.96 33.44 1.21
N ALA A 154 -5.39 34.42 0.41
CA ALA A 154 -6.26 34.21 -0.74
C ALA A 154 -5.58 33.36 -1.82
N VAL A 155 -4.32 33.68 -2.16
CA VAL A 155 -3.53 32.93 -3.14
C VAL A 155 -3.24 31.52 -2.66
N LYS A 156 -2.92 31.34 -1.37
CA LYS A 156 -2.72 30.01 -0.78
C LYS A 156 -3.96 29.13 -0.96
N ALA A 157 -5.15 29.66 -0.62
CA ALA A 157 -6.40 28.92 -0.76
C ALA A 157 -6.68 28.52 -2.22
N ALA A 158 -6.46 29.44 -3.17
CA ALA A 158 -6.63 29.16 -4.60
C ALA A 158 -5.69 28.04 -5.10
N LEU A 159 -4.42 28.04 -4.66
CA LEU A 159 -3.46 26.99 -5.01
C LEU A 159 -3.83 25.63 -4.41
N GLU A 160 -4.30 25.61 -3.15
CA GLU A 160 -4.77 24.38 -2.49
C GLU A 160 -6.03 23.82 -3.15
N GLU A 161 -6.98 24.69 -3.54
CA GLU A 161 -8.18 24.29 -4.29
C GLU A 161 -7.86 23.78 -5.69
N ALA A 162 -6.82 24.33 -6.33
CA ALA A 162 -6.27 23.83 -7.60
C ALA A 162 -5.50 22.50 -7.45
N GLY A 163 -5.43 21.94 -6.25
CA GLY A 163 -4.85 20.62 -5.97
C GLY A 163 -3.37 20.63 -5.60
N ALA A 164 -2.79 21.80 -5.28
CA ALA A 164 -1.41 21.89 -4.86
C ALA A 164 -1.24 21.83 -3.34
N ASN A 165 -0.15 21.21 -2.88
CA ASN A 165 0.31 21.31 -1.50
C ASN A 165 1.24 22.52 -1.36
N VAL A 166 0.80 23.59 -0.69
CA VAL A 166 1.61 24.81 -0.52
C VAL A 166 2.65 24.62 0.58
N VAL A 167 3.93 24.55 0.19
CA VAL A 167 5.07 24.34 1.10
C VAL A 167 5.55 25.65 1.72
N GLU A 168 5.63 26.71 0.91
CA GLU A 168 6.04 28.06 1.31
C GLU A 168 5.27 29.07 0.46
N ILE A 169 4.86 30.19 1.04
CA ILE A 169 4.28 31.30 0.30
C ILE A 169 4.63 32.64 0.95
N GLY A 170 4.98 33.61 0.11
CA GLY A 170 5.28 34.99 0.46
C GLY A 170 4.56 35.97 -0.47
N LEU A 171 5.03 37.21 -0.49
CA LEU A 171 4.45 38.27 -1.34
C LEU A 171 4.85 38.16 -2.81
N ASP A 172 6.01 37.57 -3.08
CA ASP A 172 6.65 37.53 -4.40
C ASP A 172 6.79 36.12 -4.97
N ARG A 173 6.56 35.08 -4.16
CA ARG A 173 6.68 33.68 -4.59
C ARG A 173 5.85 32.71 -3.77
N ALA A 174 5.53 31.58 -4.39
CA ALA A 174 5.03 30.37 -3.74
C ALA A 174 5.86 29.15 -4.18
N VAL A 175 6.11 28.26 -3.23
CA VAL A 175 6.69 26.94 -3.49
C VAL A 175 5.61 25.92 -3.19
N VAL A 176 5.26 25.14 -4.20
CA VAL A 176 4.20 24.13 -4.12
C VAL A 176 4.70 22.76 -4.52
N GLU A 177 4.07 21.74 -3.97
CA GLU A 177 4.23 20.34 -4.35
C GLU A 177 2.97 19.89 -5.07
N VAL A 178 3.14 19.32 -6.27
CA VAL A 178 2.04 18.81 -7.09
C VAL A 178 2.37 17.43 -7.63
N ASP A 179 1.36 16.65 -7.97
CA ASP A 179 1.55 15.36 -8.63
C ASP A 179 2.21 15.55 -10.02
N GLU A 180 3.01 14.59 -10.51
CA GLU A 180 3.68 14.69 -11.83
C GLU A 180 2.71 14.90 -13.00
N GLU A 181 1.46 14.46 -12.86
CA GLU A 181 0.38 14.59 -13.84
C GLU A 181 -0.39 15.90 -13.72
N ALA A 182 -0.07 16.73 -12.71
CA ALA A 182 -0.75 17.98 -12.49
C ALA A 182 -0.50 18.96 -13.64
N GLU A 183 -1.59 19.51 -14.16
CA GLU A 183 -1.55 20.53 -15.20
C GLU A 183 -1.13 21.86 -14.57
N LEU A 184 0.17 22.15 -14.61
CA LEU A 184 0.77 23.33 -13.95
C LEU A 184 0.12 24.66 -14.36
N GLN A 185 -0.49 24.71 -15.55
CA GLN A 185 -1.21 25.88 -16.03
C GLN A 185 -2.43 26.21 -15.15
N LYS A 186 -3.11 25.21 -14.58
CA LYS A 186 -4.24 25.41 -13.66
C LYS A 186 -3.84 26.16 -12.40
N LEU A 187 -2.60 26.01 -11.95
CA LEU A 187 -2.08 26.75 -10.80
C LEU A 187 -1.97 28.24 -11.11
N VAL A 188 -1.49 28.57 -12.32
CA VAL A 188 -1.41 29.95 -12.79
C VAL A 188 -2.81 30.55 -12.91
N GLU A 189 -3.72 29.84 -13.56
CA GLU A 189 -5.12 30.25 -13.72
C GLU A 189 -5.83 30.44 -12.39
N ALA A 190 -5.56 29.60 -11.39
CA ALA A 190 -6.13 29.75 -10.05
C ALA A 190 -5.67 31.04 -9.36
N VAL A 191 -4.39 31.40 -9.50
CA VAL A 191 -3.86 32.66 -8.95
C VAL A 191 -4.42 33.87 -9.70
N GLU A 192 -4.54 33.79 -11.02
CA GLU A 192 -5.17 34.82 -11.86
C GLU A 192 -6.65 35.01 -11.55
N GLY A 193 -7.37 33.91 -11.32
CA GLY A 193 -8.76 33.91 -10.87
C GLY A 193 -8.95 34.56 -9.49
N ALA A 194 -7.92 34.48 -8.62
CA ALA A 194 -7.89 35.19 -7.34
C ALA A 194 -7.54 36.70 -7.48
N GLY A 195 -7.25 37.17 -8.69
CA GLY A 195 -6.94 38.58 -8.99
C GLY A 195 -5.47 38.96 -8.92
N TYR A 196 -4.55 37.99 -8.96
CA TYR A 196 -3.10 38.21 -8.87
C TYR A 196 -2.38 37.63 -10.08
N SER A 197 -1.17 38.09 -10.39
CA SER A 197 -0.41 37.56 -11.53
C SER A 197 0.54 36.46 -11.08
N ALA A 198 0.64 35.37 -11.85
CA ALA A 198 1.50 34.23 -11.55
C ALA A 198 2.30 33.78 -12.78
N ARG A 199 3.55 33.35 -12.56
CA ARG A 199 4.38 32.72 -13.60
C ARG A 199 5.19 31.55 -13.03
N LEU A 200 5.23 30.44 -13.76
CA LEU A 200 6.05 29.28 -13.39
C LEU A 200 7.52 29.58 -13.67
N GLU A 201 8.39 29.41 -12.68
CA GLU A 201 9.84 29.44 -12.93
C GLU A 201 10.30 28.05 -13.39
N LYS A 202 11.00 27.99 -14.53
CA LYS A 202 11.71 26.78 -14.97
C LYS A 202 13.08 26.76 -14.29
N ARG A 203 13.36 25.70 -13.55
CA ARG A 203 14.71 25.38 -13.08
C ARG A 203 15.33 24.32 -13.97
#